data_AF-A0A7J4LLZ7-F1
#
_entry.id   AF-A0A7J4LLZ7-F1
#
_cell.length_a   1.000
_cell.length_b   1.000
_cell.length_c   1.000
_cell.angle_alpha   90.00
_cell.angle_beta   90.00
_cell.angle_gamma   90.00
#
_symmetry.space_group_name_H-M   'P 1'
#
loop_
_entity.id
_entity.type
_entity.pdbx_description
1 polymer ?
#
loop_
_entity_poly.entity_id
_entity_poly.type
_entity_poly.pdbx_seq_one_letter_code
_entity_poly.pdbx_strand_id
1 'polypeptide(L)'
;MIAHIELLKNRAVEAEAEGKIPFKAQENFAGYITELEAKKTDVQNAQTRTDFVTVIKSIKEIWTKVNLEVKYAAGYVLTTKIGETLTKADNLSARLEDEIARQKAAGKDVSRLEEKLNEFKDWIAEARTSYDSAKSAYASPTGFDSNGKVTDIRQAQTFVKDVGGYLREALKDIKKAFSTLKDLYREVVKHRAGLVVLKGTGKLTAEGNGRALLVGNITVNVESIKNGKMRVSDNTVVTTTGANVTQEVLRNGDIKYTGFDSATATGSNIKVVLSGNSIKLTAEGTGSAVLKGKGTYSVGNEASGEWSEAAELEEIP
;
A
#
# COMPACT_ATOMS: atom_id res chain seq x y z
N MET A 1 0.12 0.88 -32.14
CA MET A 1 -1.26 1.08 -31.64
C MET A 1 -1.91 -0.26 -31.32
N ILE A 2 -2.08 -1.15 -32.30
CA ILE A 2 -2.77 -2.45 -32.12
C ILE A 2 -2.16 -3.29 -30.98
N ALA A 3 -0.85 -3.53 -30.99
CA ALA A 3 -0.18 -4.27 -29.91
C ALA A 3 -0.35 -3.65 -28.52
N HIS A 4 -0.47 -2.31 -28.45
CA HIS A 4 -0.75 -1.63 -27.19
C HIS A 4 -2.20 -1.87 -26.73
N ILE A 5 -3.16 -1.86 -27.65
CA ILE A 5 -4.56 -2.16 -27.34
C ILE A 5 -4.73 -3.63 -26.94
N GLU A 6 -3.95 -4.56 -27.50
CA GLU A 6 -3.92 -5.96 -27.05
C GLU A 6 -3.48 -6.08 -25.59
N LEU A 7 -2.43 -5.36 -25.19
CA LEU A 7 -2.02 -5.31 -23.79
C LEU A 7 -3.12 -4.73 -22.88
N LEU A 8 -3.77 -3.65 -23.32
CA LEU A 8 -4.89 -3.04 -22.59
C LEU A 8 -6.09 -3.98 -22.48
N LYS A 9 -6.41 -4.72 -23.54
CA LYS A 9 -7.44 -5.76 -23.56
C LYS A 9 -7.16 -6.82 -22.50
N ASN A 10 -5.94 -7.34 -22.43
CA ASN A 10 -5.57 -8.36 -21.44
C ASN A 10 -5.69 -7.83 -20.00
N ARG A 11 -5.29 -6.58 -19.76
CA ARG A 11 -5.49 -5.93 -18.45
C ARG A 11 -6.96 -5.72 -18.11
N ALA A 12 -7.80 -5.43 -19.11
CA ALA A 12 -9.24 -5.31 -18.91
C ALA A 12 -9.86 -6.65 -18.51
N VAL A 13 -9.44 -7.77 -19.11
CA VAL A 13 -9.89 -9.13 -18.71
C VAL A 13 -9.68 -9.35 -17.22
N GLU A 14 -8.49 -9.06 -16.71
CA GLU A 14 -8.18 -9.22 -15.28
C GLU A 14 -9.07 -8.33 -14.42
N ALA A 15 -9.20 -7.05 -14.77
CA ALA A 15 -10.01 -6.10 -14.01
C ALA A 15 -11.51 -6.45 -14.01
N GLU A 16 -12.05 -6.97 -15.12
CA GLU A 16 -13.43 -7.46 -15.22
C GLU A 16 -13.63 -8.72 -14.39
N ALA A 17 -12.73 -9.71 -14.51
CA ALA A 17 -12.80 -10.96 -13.77
C ALA A 17 -12.72 -10.76 -12.24
N GLU A 18 -11.94 -9.78 -11.80
CA GLU A 18 -11.83 -9.38 -10.38
C GLU A 18 -12.98 -8.46 -9.92
N GLY A 19 -13.93 -8.10 -10.80
CA GLY A 19 -15.03 -7.19 -10.49
C GLY A 19 -14.58 -5.75 -10.20
N LYS A 20 -13.36 -5.37 -10.62
CA LYS A 20 -12.81 -4.02 -10.40
C LYS A 20 -13.43 -2.97 -11.31
N ILE A 21 -14.01 -3.37 -12.45
CA ILE A 21 -14.84 -2.53 -13.32
C ILE A 21 -16.15 -3.26 -13.64
N PRO A 22 -17.31 -2.56 -13.73
CA PRO A 22 -18.62 -3.18 -13.91
C PRO A 22 -19.05 -3.26 -15.38
N PHE A 23 -18.15 -3.00 -16.33
CA PHE A 23 -18.44 -2.90 -17.76
C PHE A 23 -17.39 -3.65 -18.59
N LYS A 24 -17.75 -3.95 -19.85
CA LYS A 24 -17.03 -4.83 -20.76
C LYS A 24 -15.99 -4.11 -21.63
N ALA A 25 -14.97 -3.55 -20.99
CA ALA A 25 -13.88 -2.85 -21.68
C ALA A 25 -13.09 -3.75 -22.64
N GLN A 26 -12.96 -5.06 -22.34
CA GLN A 26 -12.32 -6.04 -23.22
C GLN A 26 -12.99 -6.10 -24.60
N GLU A 27 -14.32 -6.10 -24.63
CA GLU A 27 -15.10 -6.16 -25.88
C GLU A 27 -14.85 -4.90 -26.72
N ASN A 28 -14.80 -3.73 -26.10
CA ASN A 28 -14.50 -2.48 -26.79
C ASN A 28 -13.10 -2.48 -27.40
N PHE A 29 -12.08 -2.89 -26.63
CA PHE A 29 -10.70 -2.96 -27.11
C PHE A 29 -10.51 -3.98 -28.24
N ALA A 30 -11.21 -5.11 -28.18
CA ALA A 30 -11.25 -6.06 -29.30
C ALA A 30 -11.84 -5.43 -30.57
N GLY A 31 -12.95 -4.68 -30.43
CA GLY A 31 -13.55 -3.93 -31.53
C GLY A 31 -12.57 -2.93 -32.17
N TYR A 32 -11.87 -2.14 -31.36
CA TYR A 32 -10.88 -1.18 -31.88
C TYR A 32 -9.68 -1.84 -32.58
N ILE A 33 -9.25 -3.01 -32.12
CA ILE A 33 -8.22 -3.79 -32.83
C ILE A 33 -8.72 -4.15 -34.23
N THR A 34 -9.94 -4.67 -34.35
CA THR A 34 -10.55 -5.00 -35.65
C THR A 34 -10.68 -3.77 -36.55
N GLU A 35 -11.17 -2.64 -36.02
CA GLU A 35 -11.28 -1.40 -36.78
C GLU A 35 -9.92 -0.90 -37.28
N LEU A 36 -8.87 -0.96 -36.45
CA LEU A 36 -7.51 -0.54 -36.84
C LEU A 36 -6.85 -1.51 -37.83
N GLU A 37 -7.12 -2.81 -37.73
CA GLU A 37 -6.66 -3.80 -38.71
C GLU A 37 -7.28 -3.51 -40.09
N ALA A 38 -8.59 -3.20 -40.16
CA ALA A 38 -9.25 -2.82 -41.40
C ALA A 38 -8.65 -1.54 -42.02
N LYS A 39 -8.20 -0.58 -41.19
CA LYS A 39 -7.53 0.64 -41.68
C LYS A 39 -6.23 0.35 -42.44
N LYS A 40 -5.57 -0.80 -42.27
CA LYS A 40 -4.38 -1.15 -43.07
C LYS A 40 -4.71 -1.24 -44.56
N THR A 41 -5.86 -1.82 -44.90
CA THR A 41 -6.35 -1.89 -46.29
C THR A 41 -6.70 -0.51 -46.82
N ASP A 42 -7.34 0.34 -46.01
CA ASP A 42 -7.64 1.72 -46.40
C ASP A 42 -6.36 2.52 -46.72
N VAL A 43 -5.29 2.31 -45.94
CA VAL A 43 -3.98 2.92 -46.20
C VAL A 43 -3.38 2.41 -47.52
N GLN A 44 -3.49 1.11 -47.80
CA GLN A 44 -2.98 0.51 -49.05
C GLN A 44 -3.72 1.02 -50.29
N ASN A 45 -5.03 1.25 -50.17
CA ASN A 45 -5.88 1.67 -51.27
C ASN A 45 -5.84 3.19 -51.52
N ALA A 46 -5.38 4.00 -50.57
CA ALA A 46 -5.30 5.45 -50.70
C ALA A 46 -4.34 5.87 -51.85
N GLN A 47 -4.84 6.65 -52.80
CA GLN A 47 -4.08 7.08 -53.98
C GLN A 47 -3.74 8.58 -53.96
N THR A 48 -4.53 9.37 -53.24
CA THR A 48 -4.38 10.83 -53.19
C THR A 48 -4.04 11.32 -51.78
N ARG A 49 -3.48 12.53 -51.70
CA ARG A 49 -3.25 13.21 -50.42
C ARG A 49 -4.53 13.31 -49.58
N THR A 50 -5.67 13.54 -50.22
CA THR A 50 -6.98 13.65 -49.56
C THR A 50 -7.42 12.32 -48.95
N ASP A 51 -7.17 11.21 -49.63
CA ASP A 51 -7.45 9.86 -49.11
C ASP A 51 -6.61 9.59 -47.86
N PHE A 52 -5.30 9.85 -47.93
CA PHE A 52 -4.42 9.70 -46.77
C PHE A 52 -4.85 10.56 -45.58
N VAL A 53 -5.20 11.83 -45.80
CA VAL A 53 -5.69 12.72 -44.74
C VAL A 53 -6.97 12.15 -44.10
N THR A 54 -7.87 11.58 -44.89
CA THR A 54 -9.12 10.99 -44.41
C THR A 54 -8.85 9.74 -43.55
N VAL A 55 -7.98 8.84 -44.03
CA VAL A 55 -7.58 7.65 -43.27
C VAL A 55 -6.88 8.03 -41.96
N ILE A 56 -5.97 9.00 -41.99
CA ILE A 56 -5.27 9.51 -40.79
C ILE A 56 -6.26 10.09 -39.77
N LYS A 57 -7.26 10.87 -40.21
CA LYS A 57 -8.29 11.42 -39.31
C LYS A 57 -9.08 10.30 -38.63
N SER A 58 -9.49 9.28 -39.39
CA SER A 58 -10.21 8.12 -38.85
C SER A 58 -9.37 7.35 -37.81
N ILE A 59 -8.10 7.08 -38.11
CA ILE A 59 -7.18 6.42 -37.16
C ILE A 59 -7.01 7.26 -35.88
N LYS A 60 -6.87 8.58 -36.01
CA LYS A 60 -6.75 9.49 -34.86
C LYS A 60 -8.02 9.49 -33.99
N GLU A 61 -9.18 9.42 -34.62
CA GLU A 61 -10.45 9.36 -33.90
C GLU A 61 -10.57 8.06 -33.10
N ILE A 62 -10.26 6.90 -33.71
CA ILE A 62 -10.22 5.61 -33.02
C ILE A 62 -9.27 5.67 -31.83
N TRP A 63 -8.05 6.20 -32.03
CA TRP A 63 -7.09 6.35 -30.94
C TRP A 63 -7.57 7.27 -29.82
N THR A 64 -8.30 8.33 -30.17
CA THR A 64 -8.88 9.24 -29.18
C THR A 64 -9.91 8.51 -28.31
N LYS A 65 -10.78 7.70 -28.91
CA LYS A 65 -11.76 6.89 -28.18
C LYS A 65 -11.09 5.88 -27.26
N VAL A 66 -10.11 5.12 -27.77
CA VAL A 66 -9.30 4.17 -26.97
C VAL A 66 -8.71 4.87 -25.73
N ASN A 67 -8.08 6.03 -25.90
CA ASN A 67 -7.47 6.74 -24.77
C ASN A 67 -8.50 7.21 -23.74
N LEU A 68 -9.70 7.59 -24.16
CA LEU A 68 -10.77 8.02 -23.25
C LEU A 68 -11.31 6.83 -22.45
N GLU A 69 -11.53 5.69 -23.09
CA GLU A 69 -12.02 4.48 -22.43
C GLU A 69 -10.99 3.90 -21.44
N VAL A 70 -9.70 3.95 -21.79
CA VAL A 70 -8.62 3.57 -20.87
C VAL A 70 -8.63 4.45 -19.63
N LYS A 71 -8.77 5.77 -19.78
CA LYS A 71 -8.84 6.69 -18.64
C LYS A 71 -10.11 6.48 -17.83
N TYR A 72 -11.24 6.21 -18.48
CA TYR A 72 -12.50 5.89 -17.84
C TYR A 72 -12.38 4.65 -16.94
N ALA A 73 -11.84 3.54 -17.48
CA ALA A 73 -11.59 2.31 -16.75
C ALA A 73 -10.57 2.49 -15.61
N ALA A 74 -9.44 3.13 -15.89
CA ALA A 74 -8.42 3.39 -14.87
C ALA A 74 -8.95 4.27 -13.72
N GLY A 75 -9.76 5.29 -14.05
CA GLY A 75 -10.42 6.15 -13.07
C GLY A 75 -11.40 5.37 -12.20
N TYR A 76 -12.15 4.43 -12.77
CA TYR A 76 -13.10 3.60 -12.02
C TYR A 76 -12.34 2.71 -11.02
N VAL A 77 -11.29 2.01 -11.48
CA VAL A 77 -10.43 1.19 -10.61
C VAL A 77 -9.82 2.02 -9.48
N LEU A 78 -9.36 3.25 -9.79
CA LEU A 78 -8.81 4.14 -8.78
C LEU A 78 -9.87 4.59 -7.77
N THR A 79 -11.10 4.88 -8.21
CA THR A 79 -12.23 5.21 -7.34
C THR A 79 -12.49 4.09 -6.34
N THR A 80 -12.56 2.84 -6.80
CA THR A 80 -12.72 1.67 -5.90
C THR A 80 -11.62 1.59 -4.86
N LYS A 81 -10.34 1.73 -5.27
CA LYS A 81 -9.18 1.69 -4.36
C LYS A 81 -9.18 2.84 -3.34
N ILE A 82 -9.61 4.03 -3.74
CA ILE A 82 -9.77 5.16 -2.82
C ILE A 82 -10.84 4.83 -1.78
N GLY A 83 -12.00 4.31 -2.20
CA GLY A 83 -13.05 3.87 -1.28
C GLY A 83 -12.55 2.87 -0.24
N GLU A 84 -11.82 1.82 -0.67
CA GLU A 84 -11.20 0.85 0.25
C GLU A 84 -10.21 1.50 1.22
N THR A 85 -9.46 2.50 0.75
CA THR A 85 -8.47 3.23 1.56
C THR A 85 -9.16 4.07 2.63
N LEU A 86 -10.24 4.75 2.28
CA LEU A 86 -11.06 5.54 3.21
C LEU A 86 -11.67 4.63 4.29
N THR A 87 -12.23 3.48 3.93
CA THR A 87 -12.75 2.50 4.92
C THR A 87 -11.65 2.03 5.88
N LYS A 88 -10.44 1.77 5.38
CA LYS A 88 -9.30 1.40 6.24
C LYS A 88 -8.90 2.55 7.17
N ALA A 89 -8.98 3.78 6.69
CA ALA A 89 -8.69 4.97 7.49
C ALA A 89 -9.73 5.20 8.60
N ASP A 90 -11.02 4.95 8.33
CA ASP A 90 -12.09 5.03 9.33
C ASP A 90 -11.85 4.00 10.46
N ASN A 91 -11.59 2.73 10.09
CA ASN A 91 -11.26 1.67 11.04
C ASN A 91 -10.01 1.98 11.88
N LEU A 92 -9.01 2.63 11.26
CA LEU A 92 -7.81 3.05 11.98
C LEU A 92 -8.11 4.20 12.95
N SER A 93 -8.94 5.16 12.55
CA SER A 93 -9.35 6.28 13.40
C SER A 93 -10.02 5.78 14.67
N ALA A 94 -11.01 4.89 14.55
CA ALA A 94 -11.69 4.28 15.69
C ALA A 94 -10.72 3.58 16.66
N ARG A 95 -9.76 2.80 16.13
CA ARG A 95 -8.75 2.13 16.95
C ARG A 95 -7.81 3.10 17.67
N LEU A 96 -7.52 4.25 17.05
CA LEU A 96 -6.70 5.30 17.65
C LEU A 96 -7.49 6.07 18.72
N GLU A 97 -8.79 6.31 18.51
CA GLU A 97 -9.70 6.88 19.51
C GLU A 97 -9.73 6.00 20.77
N ASP A 98 -9.92 4.70 20.61
CA ASP A 98 -9.92 3.73 21.72
C ASP A 98 -8.59 3.76 22.50
N GLU A 99 -7.47 3.83 21.79
CA GLU A 99 -6.14 3.87 22.39
C GLU A 99 -5.89 5.17 23.15
N ILE A 100 -6.29 6.31 22.57
CA ILE A 100 -6.19 7.62 23.20
C ILE A 100 -7.05 7.67 24.46
N ALA A 101 -8.27 7.14 24.40
CA ALA A 101 -9.16 7.04 25.56
C ALA A 101 -8.54 6.22 26.70
N ARG A 102 -7.93 5.06 26.38
CA ARG A 102 -7.17 4.25 27.36
C ARG A 102 -6.01 5.03 27.98
N GLN A 103 -5.22 5.74 27.18
CA GLN A 103 -4.09 6.52 27.68
C GLN A 103 -4.55 7.68 28.58
N LYS A 104 -5.64 8.34 28.21
CA LYS A 104 -6.27 9.40 29.01
C LYS A 104 -6.78 8.88 30.36
N ALA A 105 -7.43 7.72 30.36
CA ALA A 105 -7.87 7.05 31.59
C ALA A 105 -6.68 6.65 32.49
N ALA A 106 -5.54 6.30 31.90
CA ALA A 106 -4.29 6.05 32.61
C ALA A 106 -3.55 7.33 33.07
N GLY A 107 -4.19 8.51 32.98
CA GLY A 107 -3.63 9.78 33.45
C GLY A 107 -2.54 10.38 32.57
N LYS A 108 -2.36 9.89 31.33
CA LYS A 108 -1.39 10.46 30.39
C LYS A 108 -1.96 11.71 29.72
N ASP A 109 -1.09 12.68 29.45
CA ASP A 109 -1.44 13.82 28.60
C ASP A 109 -1.53 13.37 27.15
N VAL A 110 -2.75 13.32 26.63
CA VAL A 110 -3.07 12.91 25.26
C VAL A 110 -3.42 14.08 24.35
N SER A 111 -3.28 15.33 24.80
CA SER A 111 -3.79 16.51 24.08
C SER A 111 -3.28 16.56 22.63
N ARG A 112 -2.00 16.27 22.42
CA ARG A 112 -1.38 16.24 21.09
C ARG A 112 -1.81 15.04 20.23
N LEU A 113 -2.15 13.91 20.87
CA LEU A 113 -2.69 12.75 20.16
C LEU A 113 -4.11 13.03 19.67
N GLU A 114 -4.95 13.64 20.51
CA GLU A 114 -6.30 14.08 20.16
C GLU A 114 -6.27 15.10 19.02
N GLU A 115 -5.40 16.11 19.11
CA GLU A 115 -5.19 17.11 18.05
C GLU A 115 -4.83 16.47 16.70
N LYS A 116 -3.80 15.60 16.68
CA LYS A 116 -3.32 14.97 15.44
C LYS A 116 -4.31 13.96 14.87
N LEU A 117 -5.08 13.29 15.72
CA LEU A 117 -6.15 12.41 15.27
C LEU A 117 -7.28 13.20 14.62
N ASN A 118 -7.66 14.36 15.18
CA ASN A 118 -8.65 15.24 14.55
C ASN A 118 -8.17 15.74 13.19
N GLU A 119 -6.93 16.22 13.09
CA GLU A 119 -6.34 16.64 11.81
C GLU A 119 -6.34 15.48 10.79
N PHE A 120 -6.04 14.24 11.23
CA PHE A 120 -6.14 13.06 10.37
C PHE A 120 -7.57 12.85 9.85
N LYS A 121 -8.58 12.91 10.74
CA LYS A 121 -9.99 12.73 10.39
C LYS A 121 -10.49 13.82 9.44
N ASP A 122 -10.05 15.06 9.62
CA ASP A 122 -10.40 16.17 8.74
C ASP A 122 -9.89 15.91 7.31
N TRP A 123 -8.62 15.50 7.15
CA TRP A 123 -8.10 15.14 5.84
C TRP A 123 -8.82 13.94 5.19
N ILE A 124 -9.25 12.97 5.99
CA ILE A 124 -10.06 11.83 5.49
C ILE A 124 -11.46 12.30 5.06
N ALA A 125 -12.07 13.24 5.76
CA ALA A 125 -13.36 13.83 5.38
C ALA A 125 -13.27 14.63 4.07
N GLU A 126 -12.21 15.42 3.89
CA GLU A 126 -11.94 16.14 2.63
C GLU A 126 -11.73 15.17 1.46
N ALA A 127 -10.92 14.13 1.67
CA ALA A 127 -10.72 13.08 0.68
C ALA A 127 -12.03 12.36 0.32
N ARG A 128 -12.90 12.13 1.31
CA ARG A 128 -14.22 11.51 1.14
C ARG A 128 -15.15 12.37 0.29
N THR A 129 -15.16 13.69 0.48
CA THR A 129 -15.94 14.63 -0.34
C THR A 129 -15.56 14.54 -1.82
N SER A 130 -14.25 14.52 -2.11
CA SER A 130 -13.75 14.35 -3.47
C SER A 130 -14.05 12.95 -4.05
N TYR A 131 -13.91 11.90 -3.23
CA TYR A 131 -14.29 10.54 -3.61
C TYR A 131 -15.78 10.42 -3.96
N ASP A 132 -16.66 10.99 -3.15
CA ASP A 132 -18.11 10.93 -3.35
C ASP A 132 -18.51 11.70 -4.62
N SER A 133 -17.83 12.80 -4.94
CA SER A 133 -18.01 13.51 -6.22
C SER A 133 -17.64 12.63 -7.42
N ALA A 134 -16.50 11.93 -7.36
CA ALA A 134 -16.11 10.98 -8.41
C ALA A 134 -17.10 9.81 -8.52
N LYS A 135 -17.51 9.23 -7.39
CA LYS A 135 -18.48 8.14 -7.33
C LYS A 135 -19.83 8.53 -7.92
N SER A 136 -20.34 9.72 -7.58
CA SER A 136 -21.58 10.24 -8.15
C SER A 136 -21.48 10.48 -9.65
N ALA A 137 -20.35 10.97 -10.16
CA ALA A 137 -20.13 11.11 -11.60
C ALA A 137 -20.25 9.75 -12.32
N TYR A 138 -19.67 8.68 -11.75
CA TYR A 138 -19.78 7.33 -12.31
C TYR A 138 -21.18 6.73 -12.27
N ALA A 139 -22.12 7.28 -11.50
CA ALA A 139 -23.52 6.83 -11.52
C ALA A 139 -24.26 7.25 -12.81
N SER A 140 -23.77 8.28 -13.51
CA SER A 140 -24.34 8.76 -14.78
C SER A 140 -23.23 9.26 -15.72
N PRO A 141 -22.42 8.36 -16.30
CA PRO A 141 -21.23 8.73 -17.06
C PRO A 141 -21.58 9.33 -18.45
N THR A 142 -21.41 10.64 -18.60
CA THR A 142 -21.70 11.33 -19.87
C THR A 142 -20.66 11.01 -20.95
N GLY A 143 -21.12 10.76 -22.17
CA GLY A 143 -20.25 10.44 -23.32
C GLY A 143 -19.76 8.99 -23.36
N PHE A 144 -20.24 8.14 -22.46
CA PHE A 144 -20.01 6.70 -22.46
C PHE A 144 -21.35 5.95 -22.45
N ASP A 145 -21.37 4.74 -23.02
CA ASP A 145 -22.49 3.81 -22.86
C ASP A 145 -22.32 2.90 -21.62
N SER A 146 -23.25 1.96 -21.44
CA SER A 146 -23.22 0.99 -20.33
C SER A 146 -22.02 0.03 -20.37
N ASN A 147 -21.38 -0.13 -21.52
CA ASN A 147 -20.16 -0.93 -21.68
C ASN A 147 -18.89 -0.08 -21.52
N GLY A 148 -19.02 1.19 -21.14
CA GLY A 148 -17.91 2.12 -21.04
C GLY A 148 -17.32 2.52 -22.39
N LYS A 149 -18.07 2.32 -23.49
CA LYS A 149 -17.65 2.71 -24.85
C LYS A 149 -17.96 4.17 -25.10
N VAL A 150 -17.07 4.90 -25.76
CA VAL A 150 -17.30 6.32 -26.08
C VAL A 150 -18.42 6.49 -27.10
N THR A 151 -19.45 7.23 -26.72
CA THR A 151 -20.60 7.63 -27.57
C THR A 151 -20.49 9.08 -28.05
N ASP A 152 -19.89 9.95 -27.25
CA ASP A 152 -19.61 11.36 -27.58
C ASP A 152 -18.22 11.76 -27.05
N ILE A 153 -17.31 12.10 -27.97
CA ILE A 153 -15.91 12.41 -27.63
C ILE A 153 -15.80 13.64 -26.72
N ARG A 154 -16.59 14.70 -26.95
CA ARG A 154 -16.49 15.95 -26.19
C ARG A 154 -17.01 15.76 -24.77
N GLN A 155 -18.13 15.07 -24.63
CA GLN A 155 -18.70 14.74 -23.32
C GLN A 155 -17.76 13.80 -22.56
N ALA A 156 -17.24 12.76 -23.21
CA ALA A 156 -16.29 11.83 -22.61
C ALA A 156 -14.99 12.52 -22.14
N GLN A 157 -14.46 13.47 -22.93
CA GLN A 157 -13.30 14.28 -22.54
C GLN A 157 -13.56 15.11 -21.28
N THR A 158 -14.74 15.73 -21.20
CA THR A 158 -15.16 16.54 -20.05
C THR A 158 -15.29 15.65 -18.82
N PHE A 159 -16.02 14.53 -18.95
CA PHE A 159 -16.19 13.55 -17.89
C PHE A 159 -14.86 13.07 -17.31
N VAL A 160 -13.94 12.60 -18.16
CA VAL A 160 -12.64 12.08 -17.74
C VAL A 160 -11.79 13.17 -17.06
N LYS A 161 -11.90 14.42 -17.53
CA LYS A 161 -11.19 15.56 -16.92
C LYS A 161 -11.71 15.84 -15.51
N ASP A 162 -13.02 15.89 -15.34
CA ASP A 162 -13.67 16.26 -14.08
C ASP A 162 -13.46 15.17 -13.03
N VAL A 163 -13.73 13.90 -13.38
CA VAL A 163 -13.42 12.75 -12.53
C VAL A 163 -11.93 12.70 -12.19
N GLY A 164 -11.06 12.91 -13.18
CA GLY A 164 -9.62 12.99 -12.95
C GLY A 164 -9.21 14.14 -12.01
N GLY A 165 -9.99 15.21 -11.92
CA GLY A 165 -9.85 16.28 -10.94
C GLY A 165 -10.17 15.80 -9.54
N TYR A 166 -11.36 15.25 -9.35
CA TYR A 166 -11.81 14.72 -8.05
C TYR A 166 -10.86 13.67 -7.49
N LEU A 167 -10.40 12.71 -8.31
CA LEU A 167 -9.48 11.66 -7.87
C LEU A 167 -8.11 12.22 -7.46
N ARG A 168 -7.63 13.28 -8.11
CA ARG A 168 -6.36 13.94 -7.73
C ARG A 168 -6.47 14.65 -6.39
N GLU A 169 -7.56 15.36 -6.14
CA GLU A 169 -7.80 16.01 -4.84
C GLU A 169 -7.96 14.96 -3.73
N ALA A 170 -8.76 13.91 -3.95
CA ALA A 170 -8.90 12.81 -2.99
C ALA A 170 -7.53 12.18 -2.62
N LEU A 171 -6.68 11.90 -3.62
CA LEU A 171 -5.34 11.35 -3.37
C LEU A 171 -4.41 12.33 -2.65
N LYS A 172 -4.52 13.63 -2.94
CA LYS A 172 -3.76 14.68 -2.27
C LYS A 172 -4.12 14.74 -0.78
N ASP A 173 -5.40 14.68 -0.44
CA ASP A 173 -5.83 14.73 0.96
C ASP A 173 -5.55 13.41 1.70
N ILE A 174 -5.67 12.25 1.03
CA ILE A 174 -5.16 10.97 1.57
C ILE A 174 -3.67 11.06 1.90
N LYS A 175 -2.86 11.69 1.03
CA LYS A 175 -1.43 11.86 1.29
C LYS A 175 -1.17 12.73 2.53
N LYS A 176 -1.95 13.79 2.74
CA LYS A 176 -1.87 14.62 3.95
C LYS A 176 -2.30 13.84 5.20
N ALA A 177 -3.38 13.07 5.10
CA ALA A 177 -3.82 12.18 6.16
C ALA A 177 -2.68 11.21 6.54
N PHE A 178 -2.04 10.54 5.59
CA PHE A 178 -0.92 9.64 5.90
C PHE A 178 0.30 10.34 6.48
N SER A 179 0.57 11.59 6.10
CA SER A 179 1.61 12.40 6.75
C SER A 179 1.26 12.65 8.22
N THR A 180 0.02 13.04 8.49
CA THR A 180 -0.49 13.30 9.84
C THR A 180 -0.48 12.02 10.69
N LEU A 181 -0.87 10.89 10.11
CA LEU A 181 -0.81 9.58 10.76
C LEU A 181 0.62 9.19 11.16
N LYS A 182 1.62 9.51 10.33
CA LYS A 182 3.03 9.26 10.65
C LYS A 182 3.46 10.07 11.88
N ASP A 183 3.00 11.31 11.99
CA ASP A 183 3.28 12.17 13.14
C ASP A 183 2.51 11.72 14.38
N LEU A 184 1.26 11.31 14.22
CA LEU A 184 0.48 10.67 15.28
C LEU A 184 1.18 9.43 15.82
N TYR A 185 1.68 8.56 14.93
CA TYR A 185 2.42 7.36 15.34
C TYR A 185 3.69 7.70 16.12
N ARG A 186 4.45 8.73 15.68
CA ARG A 186 5.64 9.21 16.41
C ARG A 186 5.27 9.69 17.81
N GLU A 187 4.11 10.29 17.99
CA GLU A 187 3.65 10.75 19.29
C GLU A 187 3.17 9.57 20.16
N VAL A 188 2.41 8.62 19.60
CA VAL A 188 2.00 7.38 20.31
C VAL A 188 3.20 6.60 20.82
N VAL A 189 4.29 6.56 20.05
CA VAL A 189 5.56 5.91 20.44
C VAL A 189 6.17 6.53 21.70
N LYS A 190 6.04 7.85 21.91
CA LYS A 190 6.56 8.51 23.11
C LYS A 190 5.79 8.16 24.38
N HIS A 191 4.49 7.85 24.23
CA HIS A 191 3.60 7.53 25.35
C HIS A 191 3.53 6.03 25.65
N ARG A 192 4.16 5.18 24.84
CA ARG A 192 4.21 3.73 25.04
C ARG A 192 5.47 3.32 25.80
N ALA A 193 5.30 2.99 27.08
CA ALA A 193 6.29 2.23 27.83
C ALA A 193 6.57 0.89 27.13
N GLY A 194 7.84 0.48 27.07
CA GLY A 194 8.26 -0.80 26.47
C GLY A 194 8.48 -0.78 24.97
N LEU A 195 8.56 0.39 24.34
CA LEU A 195 8.94 0.56 22.94
C LEU A 195 10.26 1.32 22.82
N VAL A 196 11.32 0.62 22.43
CA VAL A 196 12.65 1.21 22.21
C VAL A 196 12.88 1.37 20.71
N VAL A 197 13.24 2.59 20.28
CA VAL A 197 13.60 2.90 18.89
C VAL A 197 15.07 3.30 18.83
N LEU A 198 15.89 2.48 18.17
CA LEU A 198 17.33 2.70 18.00
C LEU A 198 17.63 2.99 16.53
N LYS A 199 18.57 3.90 16.27
CA LYS A 199 19.07 4.23 14.93
C LYS A 199 20.57 4.47 14.98
N GLY A 200 21.31 3.94 14.02
CA GLY A 200 22.74 4.19 13.92
C GLY A 200 23.50 3.07 13.24
N THR A 201 24.82 3.10 13.42
CA THR A 201 25.77 2.07 12.97
C THR A 201 26.41 1.44 14.18
N GLY A 202 26.46 0.11 14.25
CA GLY A 202 27.11 -0.60 15.36
C GLY A 202 26.50 -1.97 15.61
N LYS A 203 26.69 -2.45 16.85
CA LYS A 203 26.18 -3.73 17.33
C LYS A 203 25.10 -3.50 18.37
N LEU A 204 23.92 -4.06 18.13
CA LEU A 204 22.82 -4.17 19.08
C LEU A 204 22.79 -5.59 19.64
N THR A 205 22.80 -5.75 20.95
CA THR A 205 22.47 -7.02 21.62
C THR A 205 21.17 -6.81 22.39
N ALA A 206 20.26 -7.78 22.30
CA ALA A 206 18.93 -7.67 22.89
C ALA A 206 18.46 -9.04 23.40
N GLU A 207 18.02 -9.08 24.67
CA GLU A 207 17.51 -10.26 25.35
C GLU A 207 16.11 -10.01 25.92
N GLY A 208 15.13 -10.87 25.62
CA GLY A 208 13.80 -10.74 26.23
C GLY A 208 12.65 -11.44 25.50
N ASN A 209 11.43 -11.08 25.89
CA ASN A 209 10.19 -11.54 25.30
C ASN A 209 9.56 -10.42 24.46
N GLY A 210 8.95 -10.78 23.34
CA GLY A 210 8.14 -9.85 22.55
C GLY A 210 8.49 -9.84 21.07
N ARG A 211 8.68 -8.64 20.51
CA ARG A 211 8.85 -8.42 19.07
C ARG A 211 10.02 -7.49 18.79
N ALA A 212 10.79 -7.81 17.75
CA ALA A 212 11.82 -6.93 17.21
C ALA A 212 11.54 -6.66 15.73
N LEU A 213 11.59 -5.40 15.31
CA LEU A 213 11.62 -4.99 13.92
C LEU A 213 12.99 -4.37 13.65
N LEU A 214 13.74 -4.95 12.71
CA LEU A 214 15.04 -4.43 12.30
C LEU A 214 15.02 -4.12 10.80
N VAL A 215 15.55 -2.96 10.42
CA VAL A 215 15.59 -2.51 9.02
C VAL A 215 16.95 -1.89 8.74
N GLY A 216 17.61 -2.31 7.66
CA GLY A 216 18.85 -1.68 7.20
C GLY A 216 19.80 -2.61 6.45
N ASN A 217 21.05 -2.19 6.34
CA ASN A 217 22.17 -3.02 5.89
C ASN A 217 22.74 -3.71 7.13
N ILE A 218 22.15 -4.85 7.48
CA ILE A 218 22.35 -5.50 8.77
C ILE A 218 22.50 -7.00 8.63
N THR A 219 23.25 -7.58 9.56
CA THR A 219 23.27 -9.01 9.87
C THR A 219 22.56 -9.18 11.21
N VAL A 220 21.50 -9.98 11.25
CA VAL A 220 20.77 -10.33 12.47
C VAL A 220 21.07 -11.78 12.81
N ASN A 221 21.59 -12.02 14.00
CA ASN A 221 21.83 -13.35 14.56
C ASN A 221 20.92 -13.55 15.77
N VAL A 222 20.02 -14.52 15.70
CA VAL A 222 19.16 -14.96 16.80
C VAL A 222 19.78 -16.22 17.37
N GLU A 223 20.43 -16.09 18.53
CA GLU A 223 21.12 -17.19 19.21
C GLU A 223 20.13 -18.20 19.80
N SER A 224 19.04 -17.71 20.37
CA SER A 224 17.97 -18.53 20.91
C SER A 224 16.62 -17.83 20.84
N ILE A 225 15.56 -18.60 20.59
CA ILE A 225 14.17 -18.15 20.65
C ILE A 225 13.24 -19.34 20.91
N LYS A 226 12.22 -19.13 21.72
CA LYS A 226 11.10 -20.09 21.90
C LYS A 226 9.88 -19.59 21.15
N ASN A 227 9.18 -20.49 20.47
CA ASN A 227 8.01 -20.19 19.63
C ASN A 227 8.32 -19.12 18.57
N GLY A 228 9.52 -19.17 17.98
CA GLY A 228 10.03 -18.17 17.05
C GLY A 228 9.17 -18.07 15.80
N LYS A 229 8.76 -16.83 15.49
CA LYS A 229 8.20 -16.45 14.19
C LYS A 229 9.03 -15.31 13.64
N MET A 230 9.43 -15.43 12.38
CA MET A 230 10.21 -14.41 11.69
C MET A 230 9.58 -14.13 10.33
N ARG A 231 9.52 -12.87 9.94
CA ARG A 231 9.18 -12.46 8.57
C ARG A 231 10.29 -11.58 8.03
N VAL A 232 10.80 -11.92 6.86
CA VAL A 232 11.88 -11.19 6.17
C VAL A 232 11.43 -10.69 4.81
N SER A 233 12.04 -9.63 4.31
CA SER A 233 11.91 -9.23 2.90
C SER A 233 12.59 -10.24 1.97
N ASP A 234 12.12 -10.34 0.73
CA ASP A 234 12.59 -11.28 -0.30
C ASP A 234 14.09 -11.21 -0.62
N ASN A 235 14.70 -10.04 -0.43
CA ASN A 235 16.13 -9.79 -0.60
C ASN A 235 17.02 -10.23 0.57
N THR A 236 16.49 -11.04 1.50
CA THR A 236 17.21 -11.47 2.71
C THR A 236 17.72 -12.91 2.57
N VAL A 237 19.00 -13.13 2.85
CA VAL A 237 19.56 -14.48 2.98
C VAL A 237 19.33 -14.96 4.41
N VAL A 238 18.63 -16.08 4.57
CA VAL A 238 18.25 -16.61 5.88
C VAL A 238 18.76 -18.04 6.06
N THR A 239 19.35 -18.32 7.21
CA THR A 239 19.58 -19.67 7.73
C THR A 239 18.84 -19.84 9.05
N THR A 240 18.26 -21.02 9.29
CA THR A 240 17.51 -21.32 10.52
C THR A 240 17.88 -22.71 11.02
N THR A 241 17.85 -22.92 12.34
CA THR A 241 17.90 -24.26 12.93
C THR A 241 16.65 -24.51 13.77
N GLY A 242 16.22 -25.77 13.86
CA GLY A 242 15.07 -26.18 14.66
C GLY A 242 14.41 -27.44 14.10
N ALA A 243 13.74 -28.21 14.96
CA ALA A 243 13.14 -29.48 14.56
C ALA A 243 11.91 -29.33 13.64
N ASN A 244 11.22 -28.18 13.72
CA ASN A 244 9.91 -27.96 13.08
C ASN A 244 9.87 -26.67 12.25
N VAL A 245 10.97 -26.33 11.58
CA VAL A 245 11.02 -25.10 10.77
C VAL A 245 10.08 -25.23 9.57
N THR A 246 9.17 -24.26 9.43
CA THR A 246 8.32 -24.10 8.25
C THR A 246 8.56 -22.76 7.59
N GLN A 247 8.45 -22.73 6.26
CA GLN A 247 8.60 -21.53 5.43
C GLN A 247 7.35 -21.32 4.56
N GLU A 248 6.89 -20.07 4.47
CA GLU A 248 5.74 -19.64 3.67
C GLU A 248 6.11 -18.36 2.90
N VAL A 249 5.95 -18.36 1.57
CA VAL A 249 6.08 -17.14 0.75
C VAL A 249 4.74 -16.40 0.76
N LEU A 250 4.75 -15.16 1.22
CA LEU A 250 3.55 -14.33 1.32
C LEU A 250 3.24 -13.65 -0.03
N ARG A 251 2.00 -13.21 -0.22
CA ARG A 251 1.55 -12.53 -1.45
C ARG A 251 2.39 -11.30 -1.84
N ASN A 252 3.07 -10.68 -0.87
CA ASN A 252 3.92 -9.51 -1.08
C ASN A 252 5.40 -9.86 -1.32
N GLY A 253 5.75 -11.14 -1.52
CA GLY A 253 7.12 -11.61 -1.73
C GLY A 253 7.91 -11.85 -0.45
N ASP A 254 7.51 -11.25 0.69
CA ASP A 254 8.13 -11.51 1.99
C ASP A 254 8.05 -13.01 2.35
N ILE A 255 9.05 -13.49 3.06
CA ILE A 255 9.14 -14.89 3.50
C ILE A 255 8.89 -14.98 5.00
N LYS A 256 8.01 -15.89 5.42
CA LYS A 256 7.67 -16.15 6.82
C LYS A 256 8.25 -17.50 7.26
N TYR A 257 8.96 -17.49 8.38
CA TYR A 257 9.53 -18.64 9.06
C TYR A 257 8.84 -18.85 10.41
N THR A 258 8.54 -20.10 10.76
CA THR A 258 8.06 -20.46 12.11
C THR A 258 8.70 -21.75 12.62
N GLY A 259 8.78 -21.94 13.94
CA GLY A 259 9.25 -23.20 14.53
C GLY A 259 10.78 -23.40 14.54
N PHE A 260 11.54 -22.30 14.43
CA PHE A 260 13.00 -22.29 14.55
C PHE A 260 13.44 -21.93 15.98
N ASP A 261 14.61 -22.44 16.37
CA ASP A 261 15.27 -22.22 17.66
C ASP A 261 16.38 -21.15 17.56
N SER A 262 17.01 -21.03 16.38
CA SER A 262 17.99 -19.99 16.06
C SER A 262 17.90 -19.60 14.58
N ALA A 263 18.36 -18.40 14.24
CA ALA A 263 18.33 -17.91 12.86
C ALA A 263 19.40 -16.86 12.58
N THR A 264 19.96 -16.85 11.38
CA THR A 264 20.76 -15.74 10.86
C THR A 264 20.08 -15.16 9.64
N ALA A 265 19.95 -13.84 9.59
CA ALA A 265 19.36 -13.10 8.47
C ALA A 265 20.29 -11.96 8.05
N THR A 266 20.74 -11.98 6.79
CA THR A 266 21.73 -11.03 6.27
C THR A 266 21.29 -10.46 4.94
N GLY A 267 21.55 -9.18 4.72
CA GLY A 267 21.39 -8.56 3.41
C GLY A 267 21.52 -7.05 3.45
N SER A 268 21.35 -6.43 2.27
CA SER A 268 21.34 -4.98 2.10
C SER A 268 19.90 -4.46 2.04
N ASN A 269 19.59 -3.45 2.86
CA ASN A 269 18.26 -2.85 3.00
C ASN A 269 17.17 -3.92 3.23
N ILE A 270 17.42 -4.81 4.18
CA ILE A 270 16.49 -5.87 4.56
C ILE A 270 15.55 -5.40 5.66
N LYS A 271 14.40 -6.05 5.78
CA LYS A 271 13.41 -5.85 6.85
C LYS A 271 13.17 -7.18 7.54
N VAL A 272 13.54 -7.28 8.81
CA VAL A 272 13.38 -8.48 9.65
C VAL A 272 12.38 -8.18 10.77
N VAL A 273 11.30 -8.95 10.84
CA VAL A 273 10.31 -8.90 11.94
C VAL A 273 10.39 -10.21 12.70
N LEU A 274 10.86 -10.15 13.94
CA LEU A 274 11.00 -11.29 14.84
C LEU A 274 9.95 -11.21 15.96
N SER A 275 9.42 -12.36 16.38
CA SER A 275 8.60 -12.46 17.59
C SER A 275 8.74 -13.81 18.27
N GLY A 276 8.77 -13.83 19.59
CA GLY A 276 8.86 -15.05 20.40
C GLY A 276 9.20 -14.75 21.86
N ASN A 277 9.55 -15.80 22.59
CA ASN A 277 9.94 -15.74 23.99
C ASN A 277 11.42 -16.11 24.16
N SER A 278 12.06 -15.62 25.22
CA SER A 278 13.47 -15.86 25.51
C SER A 278 14.37 -15.59 24.31
N ILE A 279 14.06 -14.52 23.57
CA ILE A 279 14.82 -14.07 22.42
C ILE A 279 16.18 -13.62 22.92
N LYS A 280 17.25 -14.17 22.36
CA LYS A 280 18.59 -13.61 22.45
C LYS A 280 19.06 -13.30 21.03
N LEU A 281 19.21 -12.02 20.72
CA LEU A 281 19.61 -11.58 19.39
C LEU A 281 20.78 -10.60 19.45
N THR A 282 21.58 -10.65 18.39
CA THR A 282 22.58 -9.65 18.05
C THR A 282 22.28 -9.13 16.63
N ALA A 283 22.33 -7.82 16.43
CA ALA A 283 22.24 -7.21 15.11
C ALA A 283 23.43 -6.27 14.88
N GLU A 284 24.12 -6.44 13.76
CA GLU A 284 25.30 -5.65 13.41
C GLU A 284 25.12 -5.00 12.05
N GLY A 285 25.47 -3.72 11.93
CA GLY A 285 25.42 -2.98 10.67
C GLY A 285 24.87 -1.58 10.85
N THR A 286 24.29 -1.03 9.77
CA THR A 286 23.67 0.31 9.77
C THR A 286 22.18 0.21 9.52
N GLY A 287 21.37 0.73 10.45
CA GLY A 287 19.92 0.58 10.36
C GLY A 287 19.13 1.21 11.49
N SER A 288 17.90 0.72 11.64
CA SER A 288 16.98 1.05 12.72
C SER A 288 16.44 -0.22 13.35
N ALA A 289 16.31 -0.24 14.67
CA ALA A 289 15.68 -1.31 15.42
C ALA A 289 14.52 -0.77 16.25
N VAL A 290 13.43 -1.53 16.31
CA VAL A 290 12.28 -1.26 17.18
C VAL A 290 12.02 -2.50 18.01
N LEU A 291 12.15 -2.39 19.32
CA LEU A 291 11.94 -3.48 20.27
C LEU A 291 10.67 -3.22 21.06
N LYS A 292 9.78 -4.21 21.15
CA LYS A 292 8.53 -4.15 21.92
C LYS A 292 8.37 -5.39 22.79
N GLY A 293 8.15 -5.21 24.10
CA GLY A 293 7.85 -6.30 25.04
C GLY A 293 8.54 -6.12 26.38
N LYS A 294 9.17 -7.19 26.90
CA LYS A 294 9.95 -7.15 28.15
C LYS A 294 11.36 -7.73 27.95
N GLY A 295 12.41 -6.99 28.25
CA GLY A 295 13.79 -7.40 28.03
C GLY A 295 14.82 -6.30 28.28
N THR A 296 16.08 -6.59 27.97
CA THR A 296 17.23 -5.69 28.08
C THR A 296 17.97 -5.60 26.75
N TYR A 297 18.48 -4.42 26.42
CA TYR A 297 19.31 -4.20 25.25
C TYR A 297 20.61 -3.48 25.60
N SER A 298 21.62 -3.66 24.74
CA SER A 298 22.84 -2.85 24.71
C SER A 298 23.20 -2.50 23.26
N VAL A 299 23.72 -1.29 23.06
CA VAL A 299 24.30 -0.82 21.80
C VAL A 299 25.78 -0.56 22.04
N GLY A 300 26.63 -1.49 21.61
CA GLY A 300 28.06 -1.48 21.92
C GLY A 300 28.32 -1.32 23.43
N ASN A 301 29.28 -0.45 23.78
CA ASN A 301 29.56 -0.03 25.17
C ASN A 301 28.90 1.31 25.53
N GLU A 302 28.11 1.90 24.63
CA GLU A 302 27.70 3.30 24.70
C GLU A 302 26.34 3.49 25.37
N ALA A 303 25.44 2.51 25.25
CA ALA A 303 24.11 2.58 25.83
C ALA A 303 23.56 1.20 26.16
N SER A 304 22.94 1.05 27.33
CA SER A 304 22.12 -0.11 27.70
C SER A 304 20.83 0.36 28.33
N GLY A 305 19.81 -0.50 28.31
CA GLY A 305 18.52 -0.18 28.91
C GLY A 305 17.59 -1.38 28.97
N GLU A 306 16.49 -1.21 29.69
CA GLU A 306 15.38 -2.15 29.69
C GLU A 306 14.31 -1.69 28.70
N TRP A 307 13.70 -2.63 27.99
CA TRP A 307 12.41 -2.40 27.37
C TRP A 307 11.40 -3.21 28.17
N SER A 308 10.53 -2.58 28.94
CA SER A 308 9.53 -3.25 29.78
C SER A 308 8.12 -2.79 29.42
N GLU A 309 7.16 -3.72 29.34
CA GLU A 309 5.75 -3.34 29.44
C GLU A 309 5.58 -2.54 30.73
N ALA A 310 4.94 -1.37 30.65
CA ALA A 310 4.49 -0.68 31.86
C ALA A 310 3.72 -1.69 32.71
N ALA A 311 3.97 -1.63 34.03
CA ALA A 311 3.40 -2.49 35.05
C ALA A 311 1.95 -2.89 34.75
N GLU A 312 1.71 -4.20 34.84
CA GLU A 312 0.43 -4.88 35.07
C GLU A 312 -0.82 -4.06 34.73
N LEU A 313 -1.42 -4.36 33.57
CA LEU A 313 -2.87 -4.47 33.53
C LEU A 313 -3.16 -5.96 33.41
N GLU A 314 -3.77 -6.48 34.47
CA GLU A 314 -4.25 -7.84 34.63
C GLU A 314 -4.95 -8.35 33.37
N GLU A 315 -4.85 -9.67 33.21
CA GLU A 315 -5.49 -10.49 32.19
C GLU A 315 -6.89 -9.99 31.82
N ILE A 316 -7.13 -9.83 30.51
CA ILE A 316 -8.50 -9.78 29.99
C ILE A 316 -8.66 -10.97 29.02
N PRO A 317 -9.73 -11.77 29.19
CA PRO A 317 -10.04 -12.97 28.40
C PRO A 317 -10.25 -12.73 26.90
#